data_AF-A0A3D9CE96-F1
#
_entry.id   AF-A0A3D9CE96-F1
#
_cell.length_a   1.000
_cell.length_b   1.000
_cell.length_c   1.000
_cell.angle_alpha   90.00
_cell.angle_beta   90.00
_cell.angle_gamma   90.00
#
_symmetry.space_group_name_H-M   'P 1'
#
loop_
_entity.id
_entity.type
_entity.pdbx_description
1 polymer ?
#
loop_
_entity_poly.entity_id
_entity_poly.type
_entity_poly.pdbx_seq_one_letter_code
_entity_poly.pdbx_strand_id
1 'polypeptide(L)' 'MAEVKQTKQDKIIKRNERIRERFAYYTDTKHYNSDYALGLLEEEYIGSLERDTIWLIIRKTGHYKNL' A
#
# COMPACT_ATOMS: atom_id res chain seq x y z
N MET A 1 -12.97 -27.29 -8.26
CA MET A 1 -12.07 -26.13 -8.21
C MET A 1 -12.95 -24.89 -8.20
N ALA A 2 -13.14 -24.26 -7.04
CA ALA A 2 -14.04 -23.11 -6.94
C ALA A 2 -13.39 -21.89 -7.59
N GLU A 3 -14.00 -21.37 -8.66
CA GLU A 3 -13.64 -20.07 -9.23
C GLU A 3 -13.85 -19.00 -8.17
N VAL A 4 -12.75 -18.55 -7.55
CA VAL A 4 -12.77 -17.43 -6.61
C VAL A 4 -13.11 -16.19 -7.43
N LYS A 5 -14.38 -15.81 -7.45
CA LYS A 5 -14.83 -14.49 -7.93
C LYS A 5 -14.12 -13.43 -7.08
N GLN A 6 -12.93 -12.99 -7.50
CA GLN A 6 -12.21 -11.91 -6.84
C GLN A 6 -13.09 -10.67 -6.88
N THR A 7 -13.66 -10.32 -5.73
CA THR A 7 -14.43 -9.09 -5.57
C THR A 7 -13.47 -7.90 -5.70
N LYS A 8 -14.00 -6.74 -6.10
CA LYS A 8 -13.20 -5.49 -6.16
C LYS A 8 -12.50 -5.22 -4.82
N GLN A 9 -13.10 -5.63 -3.73
CA GLN A 9 -12.55 -5.53 -2.38
C GLN A 9 -11.29 -6.37 -2.17
N ASP A 10 -11.26 -7.64 -2.61
CA ASP A 10 -10.07 -8.51 -2.52
C ASP A 10 -8.85 -7.91 -3.24
N LYS A 11 -9.07 -7.30 -4.40
CA LYS A 11 -8.01 -6.61 -5.17
C LYS A 11 -7.46 -5.38 -4.43
N ILE A 12 -8.32 -4.63 -3.76
CA ILE A 12 -7.93 -3.46 -2.96
C ILE A 12 -7.12 -3.90 -1.75
N ILE A 13 -7.55 -4.95 -1.04
CA ILE A 13 -6.85 -5.49 0.13
C ILE A 13 -5.44 -5.94 -0.27
N LYS A 14 -5.31 -6.75 -1.32
CA LYS A 14 -4.00 -7.19 -1.84
C LYS A 14 -3.08 -6.05 -2.25
N ARG A 15 -3.62 -5.00 -2.90
CA ARG A 15 -2.83 -3.81 -3.25
C ARG A 15 -2.31 -3.12 -1.98
N ASN A 16 -3.18 -2.95 -0.99
CA ASN A 16 -2.84 -2.28 0.26
C ASN A 16 -1.80 -3.05 1.07
N GLU A 17 -1.92 -4.39 1.14
CA GLU A 17 -0.90 -5.25 1.75
C GLU A 17 0.44 -5.10 1.05
N ARG A 18 0.46 -5.14 -0.28
CA ARG A 18 1.68 -4.98 -1.06
C ARG A 18 2.34 -3.61 -0.88
N ILE A 19 1.55 -2.55 -0.75
CA ILE A 19 2.04 -1.20 -0.40
C ILE A 19 2.70 -1.21 0.98
N ARG A 20 2.08 -1.86 1.98
CA ARG A 20 2.63 -1.97 3.34
C ARG A 20 3.95 -2.76 3.35
N GLU A 21 3.99 -3.89 2.65
CA GLU A 21 5.21 -4.71 2.54
C GLU A 21 6.35 -3.97 1.86
N ARG A 22 6.08 -3.26 0.76
CA ARG A 22 7.11 -2.46 0.09
C ARG A 22 7.59 -1.30 0.94
N PHE A 23 6.69 -0.60 1.63
CA PHE A 23 7.09 0.46 2.55
C PHE A 23 8.00 -0.08 3.67
N ALA A 24 7.63 -1.23 4.25
CA ALA A 24 8.45 -1.91 5.24
C ALA A 24 9.81 -2.31 4.64
N TYR A 25 9.86 -2.89 3.44
CA TYR A 25 11.12 -3.22 2.78
C TYR A 25 12.02 -2.00 2.57
N TYR A 26 11.46 -0.87 2.12
CA TYR A 26 12.22 0.36 1.92
C TYR A 26 12.75 0.95 3.24
N THR A 27 11.98 0.86 4.33
CA THR A 27 12.36 1.44 5.62
C THR A 27 13.21 0.49 6.48
N ASP A 28 12.84 -0.77 6.61
CA ASP A 28 13.56 -1.78 7.40
C ASP A 28 14.79 -2.34 6.68
N THR A 29 14.70 -2.67 5.39
CA THR A 29 15.81 -3.35 4.67
C THR A 29 16.73 -2.36 3.96
N LYS A 30 16.16 -1.34 3.33
CA LYS A 30 16.94 -0.32 2.61
C LYS A 30 17.31 0.88 3.48
N HIS A 31 16.77 0.97 4.70
CA HIS A 31 16.99 2.09 5.62
C HIS A 31 16.69 3.46 5.01
N TYR A 32 15.75 3.50 4.07
CA TYR A 32 15.30 4.75 3.49
C TYR A 32 14.45 5.51 4.49
N ASN A 33 14.58 6.83 4.47
CA ASN A 33 13.67 7.68 5.24
C ASN A 33 12.24 7.52 4.69
N SER A 34 11.25 7.60 5.57
CA SER A 34 9.84 7.45 5.25
C SER A 34 9.39 8.39 4.13
N ASP A 35 9.92 9.61 4.09
CA ASP A 35 9.60 10.60 3.05
C ASP A 35 9.99 10.09 1.65
N TYR A 36 11.22 9.58 1.52
CA TYR A 36 11.76 9.02 0.28
C TYR A 36 11.07 7.71 -0.10
N ALA A 37 10.82 6.83 0.87
CA ALA A 37 10.08 5.59 0.64
C ALA A 37 8.63 5.84 0.16
N LEU A 38 7.98 6.89 0.67
CA LEU A 38 6.68 7.34 0.19
C LEU A 38 6.73 7.88 -1.24
N GLY A 39 7.78 8.64 -1.59
CA GLY A 39 7.99 9.12 -2.95
C GLY A 39 8.15 7.97 -3.96
N LEU A 40 8.94 6.94 -3.61
CA LEU A 40 9.10 5.75 -4.45
C LEU A 40 7.77 5.00 -4.66
N LEU A 41 6.95 4.89 -3.62
CA LEU A 41 5.62 4.28 -3.73
C LEU A 41 4.67 5.16 -4.54
N GLU A 42 4.72 6.47 -4.37
CA GLU A 42 3.92 7.40 -5.17
C GLU A 42 4.26 7.26 -6.66
N GLU A 43 5.55 7.23 -7.02
CA GLU A 43 6.00 7.00 -8.40
C GLU A 43 5.51 5.66 -8.96
N GLU A 44 5.57 4.62 -8.15
CA GLU A 44 5.15 3.28 -8.55
C GLU A 44 3.63 3.15 -8.75
N TYR A 45 2.85 3.96 -8.05
CA TYR A 45 1.39 4.01 -8.13
C TYR A 45 0.87 5.32 -8.76
N ILE A 46 1.70 6.00 -9.57
CA ILE A 46 1.38 7.26 -10.23
C ILE A 46 -0.01 7.20 -10.89
N GLY A 47 -0.85 8.18 -10.57
CA GLY A 47 -2.22 8.30 -11.08
C GLY A 47 -3.25 7.35 -10.47
N SER A 48 -2.85 6.37 -9.64
CA SER A 48 -3.75 5.44 -8.96
C SER A 48 -3.95 5.73 -7.47
N LEU A 49 -2.97 6.36 -6.83
CA LEU A 49 -2.99 6.70 -5.42
C LEU A 49 -2.15 7.95 -5.16
N GLU A 50 -2.72 8.90 -4.42
CA GLU A 50 -1.96 10.04 -3.89
C GLU A 50 -1.09 9.61 -2.71
N ARG A 51 0.03 10.29 -2.50
CA ARG A 51 0.96 10.07 -1.39
C ARG A 51 0.28 10.02 -0.02
N ASP A 52 -0.65 10.92 0.25
CA ASP A 52 -1.42 10.92 1.50
C ASP A 52 -2.26 9.65 1.66
N THR A 53 -2.85 9.14 0.58
CA THR A 53 -3.62 7.90 0.62
C THR A 53 -2.71 6.70 0.90
N ILE A 54 -1.53 6.64 0.28
CA ILE A 54 -0.51 5.62 0.56
C ILE A 54 -0.13 5.67 2.04
N TRP A 55 0.07 6.87 2.59
CA TRP A 55 0.40 7.05 4.00
C TRP A 55 -0.74 6.64 4.94
N LEU A 56 -2.01 6.87 4.57
CA LEU A 56 -3.17 6.36 5.32
C LEU A 56 -3.26 4.82 5.30
N ILE A 57 -2.95 4.20 4.16
CA ILE A 57 -2.91 2.73 4.00
C ILE A 57 -1.85 2.12 4.91
N ILE A 58 -0.65 2.73 4.95
CA ILE A 58 0.48 2.29 5.79
C ILE A 58 0.14 2.45 7.28
N ARG A 59 -0.39 3.61 7.69
CA ARG A 59 -0.73 3.92 9.08
C ARG A 59 -1.94 3.14 9.60
N LYS A 60 -2.65 2.39 8.74
CA LYS A 60 -3.90 1.68 9.07
C LYS A 60 -4.92 2.59 9.75
N THR A 61 -5.02 3.84 9.29
CA THR A 61 -5.95 4.84 9.84
C THR A 61 -7.24 4.92 9.01
N GLY A 62 -8.36 5.26 9.66
CA GLY A 62 -9.64 5.45 8.98
C GLY A 62 -10.18 4.18 8.32
N HIS A 63 -10.63 4.29 7.06
CA HIS A 63 -11.23 3.18 6.30
C HIS A 63 -10.27 1.99 6.07
N TYR A 64 -8.97 2.17 6.24
CA TYR A 64 -7.94 1.16 5.98
C TYR A 64 -7.51 0.35 7.22
N LYS A 65 -8.13 0.61 8.37
CA LYS A 65 -7.83 -0.10 9.63
C LYS A 65 -8.35 -1.53 9.66
N ASN A 66 -9.46 -1.77 8.94
CA ASN A 66 -10.22 -3.03 8.92
C ASN A 66 -10.35 -3.63 7.51
N LEU A 67 -9.55 -3.11 6.56
CA LEU A 67 -9.36 -3.65 5.21
C LEU A 67 -8.06 -4.45 5.14
#